data_AF-A0A372RK99-F1
#
_entry.id   AF-A0A372RK99-F1
#
_cell.length_a   1.000
_cell.length_b   1.000
_cell.length_c   1.000
_cell.angle_alpha   90.00
_cell.angle_beta   90.00
_cell.angle_gamma   90.00
#
_symmetry.space_group_name_H-M   'P 1'
#
loop_
_entity.id
_entity.type
_entity.pdbx_description
1 polymer ?
#
loop_
_entity_poly.entity_id
_entity_poly.type
_entity_poly.pdbx_seq_one_letter_code
_entity_poly.pdbx_strand_id
1 'polypeptide(L)'
;MPVRHKKPILTPIHLTLQLPPTSVAGNETVSLADDVKKYDTAKLIEFLREQDLDLDEDDEIIIRNEKIAGRDFLKMTKQDFKDINMKAEPALRLVDFAKDCKDKKLKAFLSYRSLNKSPLNIRFTESALEEGSEEEKELCKNVKQVMEVIVELLKDRVDVEKEPAMKKQRVKGGASASEEIERNEKGNVIEQSHKE
;
A
#
# COMPACT_ATOMS: atom_id res chain seq x y z
N MET A 1 -40.59 33.36 61.04
CA MET A 1 -40.83 32.25 60.10
C MET A 1 -39.81 32.35 58.97
N PRO A 2 -38.82 31.45 58.82
CA PRO A 2 -37.87 31.52 57.71
C PRO A 2 -38.40 30.75 56.49
N VAL A 3 -38.42 31.42 55.33
CA VAL A 3 -38.84 30.84 54.04
C VAL A 3 -37.70 29.98 53.49
N ARG A 4 -37.87 28.66 53.46
CA ARG A 4 -36.88 27.72 52.89
C ARG A 4 -36.98 27.76 51.36
N HIS A 5 -35.96 28.32 50.70
CA HIS A 5 -35.84 28.21 49.25
C HIS A 5 -35.23 26.85 48.89
N LYS A 6 -36.04 25.98 48.28
CA LYS A 6 -35.58 24.69 47.76
C LYS A 6 -34.76 24.95 46.48
N LYS A 7 -33.47 24.62 46.50
CA LYS A 7 -32.62 24.66 45.30
C LYS A 7 -33.00 23.49 44.36
N PRO A 8 -33.18 23.72 43.05
CA PRO A 8 -33.44 22.65 42.11
C PRO A 8 -32.17 21.82 41.87
N ILE A 9 -32.31 20.50 41.94
CA ILE A 9 -31.24 19.53 41.67
C ILE A 9 -31.24 19.28 40.16
N LEU A 10 -30.25 19.82 39.45
CA LEU A 10 -30.05 19.53 38.02
C LEU A 10 -29.21 18.24 37.91
N THR A 11 -29.84 17.13 37.55
CA THR A 11 -29.14 15.88 37.24
C THR A 11 -28.62 15.91 35.79
N PRO A 12 -27.35 15.57 35.53
CA PRO A 12 -26.83 15.50 34.16
C PRO A 12 -27.50 14.36 33.38
N ILE A 13 -28.07 14.68 32.22
CA ILE A 13 -28.56 13.67 31.27
C ILE A 13 -27.35 13.17 30.48
N HIS A 14 -26.86 11.97 30.77
CA HIS A 14 -25.82 11.34 29.96
C HIS A 14 -26.48 10.72 28.72
N LEU A 15 -26.38 11.41 27.58
CA LEU A 15 -26.89 10.91 26.31
C LEU A 15 -25.87 9.90 25.73
N THR A 16 -26.09 8.61 25.97
CA THR A 16 -25.26 7.55 25.38
C THR A 16 -25.70 7.31 23.93
N LEU A 17 -24.86 7.70 22.97
CA LEU A 17 -25.10 7.44 21.55
C LEU A 17 -24.67 6.01 21.22
N GLN A 18 -25.62 5.06 21.19
CA GLN A 18 -25.36 3.69 20.76
C GLN A 18 -25.39 3.63 19.22
N LEU A 19 -24.24 3.46 18.58
CA LEU A 19 -24.20 3.19 17.13
C LEU A 19 -24.53 1.71 16.87
N PRO A 20 -25.36 1.41 15.86
CA PRO A 20 -25.66 0.03 15.47
C PRO A 20 -24.43 -0.63 14.83
N PRO A 21 -24.19 -1.93 15.06
CA PRO A 21 -23.17 -2.67 14.32
C PRO A 21 -23.65 -2.89 12.88
N THR A 22 -23.08 -2.15 11.94
CA THR A 22 -23.24 -2.42 10.51
C THR A 22 -22.38 -3.63 10.13
N SER A 23 -22.98 -4.82 10.22
CA SER A 23 -22.49 -5.99 9.47
C SER A 23 -22.98 -5.87 8.03
N VAL A 24 -22.21 -5.19 7.18
CA VAL A 24 -22.36 -5.32 5.72
C VAL A 24 -21.58 -6.55 5.28
N ALA A 25 -22.34 -7.58 4.91
CA ALA A 25 -21.87 -8.72 4.16
C ALA A 25 -21.45 -8.26 2.75
N GLY A 26 -20.24 -8.67 2.34
CA GLY A 26 -19.76 -8.54 0.97
C GLY A 26 -19.36 -7.12 0.56
N ASN A 27 -18.35 -6.52 1.21
CA ASN A 27 -17.50 -5.61 0.44
C ASN A 27 -16.64 -6.49 -0.49
N GLU A 28 -17.13 -6.78 -1.70
CA GLU A 28 -16.20 -7.09 -2.79
C GLU A 28 -15.26 -5.89 -2.88
N THR A 29 -14.11 -5.99 -2.22
CA THR A 29 -13.06 -4.99 -2.31
C THR A 29 -12.55 -5.08 -3.73
N VAL A 30 -13.15 -4.30 -4.63
CA VAL A 30 -12.64 -4.13 -5.99
C VAL A 30 -11.18 -3.69 -5.84
N SER A 31 -10.25 -4.52 -6.32
CA SER A 31 -8.81 -4.26 -6.30
C SER A 31 -8.39 -3.61 -7.62
N LEU A 32 -7.26 -2.89 -7.69
CA LEU A 32 -6.80 -2.31 -8.96
C LEU A 32 -6.63 -3.40 -10.01
N ALA A 33 -6.18 -4.57 -9.56
CA ALA A 33 -6.12 -5.78 -10.36
C ALA A 33 -7.48 -6.17 -10.99
N ASP A 34 -8.62 -5.95 -10.33
CA ASP A 34 -9.92 -6.30 -10.90
C ASP A 34 -10.33 -5.41 -12.07
N ASP A 35 -9.89 -4.16 -12.09
CA ASP A 35 -10.09 -3.27 -13.23
C ASP A 35 -9.06 -3.54 -14.33
N VAL A 36 -7.78 -3.70 -13.98
CA VAL A 36 -6.72 -4.03 -14.94
C VAL A 36 -7.00 -5.37 -15.65
N LYS A 37 -7.58 -6.37 -14.96
CA LYS A 37 -8.01 -7.64 -15.57
C LYS A 37 -8.96 -7.46 -16.77
N LYS A 38 -9.72 -6.36 -16.82
CA LYS A 38 -10.72 -6.07 -17.86
C LYS A 38 -10.11 -5.34 -19.07
N TYR A 39 -8.86 -4.88 -18.97
CA TYR A 39 -8.24 -4.11 -20.04
C TYR A 39 -7.82 -5.01 -21.21
N ASP A 40 -8.24 -4.60 -22.41
CA ASP A 40 -7.60 -5.00 -23.65
C ASP A 40 -6.19 -4.38 -23.74
N THR A 41 -5.41 -4.79 -24.73
CA THR A 41 -4.03 -4.31 -24.90
C THR A 41 -3.93 -2.80 -25.06
N ALA A 42 -4.87 -2.16 -25.75
CA ALA A 42 -4.83 -0.72 -25.98
C ALA A 42 -5.05 0.05 -24.67
N LYS A 43 -6.09 -0.32 -23.92
CA LYS A 43 -6.39 0.26 -22.60
C LYS A 43 -5.29 0.00 -21.59
N LEU A 44 -4.64 -1.18 -21.66
CA LEU A 44 -3.49 -1.49 -20.80
C LEU A 44 -2.33 -0.52 -21.06
N ILE A 45 -1.97 -0.29 -22.32
CA ILE A 45 -0.87 0.62 -22.68
C ILE A 45 -1.18 2.05 -22.23
N GLU A 46 -2.40 2.55 -22.50
CA GLU A 46 -2.85 3.87 -22.04
C GLU A 46 -2.72 3.98 -20.51
N PHE A 47 -3.19 2.98 -19.79
CA PHE A 47 -3.10 2.94 -18.34
C PHE A 47 -1.65 2.96 -17.84
N LEU A 48 -0.75 2.16 -18.43
CA LEU A 48 0.66 2.07 -18.04
C LEU A 48 1.42 3.38 -18.29
N ARG A 49 1.11 4.12 -19.37
CA ARG A 49 1.65 5.46 -19.64
C ARG A 49 1.34 6.43 -18.50
N GLU A 50 0.18 6.30 -17.87
CA GLU A 50 -0.22 7.14 -16.73
C GLU A 50 0.45 6.73 -15.40
N GLN A 51 1.31 5.70 -15.34
CA GLN A 51 1.83 5.14 -14.08
C GLN A 51 3.28 5.53 -13.73
N ASP A 52 3.88 6.53 -14.39
CA ASP A 52 5.26 6.98 -14.13
C ASP A 52 6.27 5.81 -14.06
N LEU A 53 6.13 4.82 -14.95
CA LEU A 53 6.99 3.62 -15.00
C LEU A 53 8.25 3.81 -15.86
N ASP A 54 8.43 4.99 -16.45
CA ASP A 54 9.52 5.33 -17.36
C ASP A 54 9.70 4.28 -18.49
N LEU A 55 8.59 3.84 -19.08
CA LEU A 55 8.59 2.98 -20.26
C LEU A 55 8.82 3.85 -21.50
N ASP A 56 9.68 3.38 -22.40
CA ASP A 56 9.86 4.02 -23.70
C ASP A 56 8.86 3.47 -24.75
N GLU A 57 8.82 4.10 -25.92
CA GLU A 57 7.89 3.68 -26.99
C GLU A 57 8.22 2.26 -27.51
N ASP A 58 9.49 1.84 -27.46
CA ASP A 58 9.90 0.49 -27.89
C ASP A 58 9.31 -0.58 -26.94
N ASP A 59 9.36 -0.33 -25.62
CA ASP A 59 8.76 -1.20 -24.61
C ASP A 59 7.25 -1.37 -24.85
N GLU A 60 6.55 -0.28 -25.18
CA GLU A 60 5.13 -0.34 -25.49
C GLU A 60 4.81 -1.05 -26.81
N ILE A 61 5.65 -0.88 -27.82
CA ILE A 61 5.55 -1.63 -29.08
C ILE A 61 5.66 -3.13 -28.81
N ILE A 62 6.53 -3.56 -27.90
CA ILE A 62 6.63 -4.97 -27.50
C ILE A 62 5.31 -5.46 -26.88
N ILE A 63 4.75 -4.71 -25.91
CA ILE A 63 3.46 -5.04 -25.27
C ILE A 63 2.34 -5.15 -26.31
N ARG A 64 2.31 -4.21 -27.28
CA ARG A 64 1.32 -4.16 -28.35
C ARG A 64 1.44 -5.32 -29.32
N ASN A 65 2.67 -5.62 -29.76
CA ASN A 65 2.95 -6.66 -30.74
C ASN A 65 2.61 -8.05 -30.19
N GLU A 66 2.93 -8.29 -28.93
CA GLU A 66 2.61 -9.53 -28.24
C GLU A 66 1.15 -9.60 -27.78
N LYS A 67 0.37 -8.51 -27.97
CA LYS A 67 -1.06 -8.42 -27.63
C LYS A 67 -1.35 -8.78 -26.17
N ILE A 68 -0.50 -8.29 -25.27
CA ILE A 68 -0.64 -8.58 -23.84
C ILE A 68 -1.91 -7.87 -23.34
N ALA A 69 -2.88 -8.64 -22.83
CA ALA A 69 -4.07 -8.10 -22.18
C ALA A 69 -3.80 -7.90 -20.68
N GLY A 70 -4.56 -7.03 -20.02
CA GLY A 70 -4.34 -6.71 -18.61
C GLY A 70 -4.42 -7.93 -17.68
N ARG A 71 -5.28 -8.91 -18.00
CA ARG A 71 -5.35 -10.19 -17.27
C ARG A 71 -4.06 -11.01 -17.34
N ASP A 72 -3.35 -10.95 -18.47
CA ASP A 72 -2.16 -11.75 -18.75
C ASP A 72 -0.95 -11.03 -18.16
N PHE A 73 -0.88 -9.71 -18.36
CA PHE A 73 0.06 -8.79 -17.69
C PHE A 73 0.17 -9.05 -16.18
N LEU A 74 -0.95 -9.16 -15.47
CA LEU A 74 -0.97 -9.38 -14.02
C LEU A 74 -0.40 -10.75 -13.58
N LYS A 75 -0.20 -11.68 -14.51
CA LYS A 75 0.36 -13.01 -14.25
C LYS A 75 1.79 -13.17 -14.76
N MET A 76 2.25 -12.26 -15.62
CA MET A 76 3.58 -12.33 -16.20
C MET A 76 4.66 -12.18 -15.13
N THR A 77 5.75 -12.90 -15.34
CA THR A 77 6.98 -12.85 -14.56
C THR A 77 8.03 -12.05 -15.30
N LYS A 78 9.13 -11.72 -14.60
CA LYS A 78 10.27 -11.04 -15.21
C LYS A 78 10.86 -11.85 -16.36
N GLN A 79 10.77 -13.18 -16.30
CA GLN A 79 11.29 -14.04 -17.36
C GLN A 79 10.38 -14.01 -18.59
N ASP A 80 9.06 -14.06 -18.40
CA ASP A 80 8.10 -13.98 -19.52
C ASP A 80 8.30 -12.69 -20.34
N PHE A 81 8.55 -11.56 -19.67
CA PHE A 81 8.88 -10.30 -20.35
C PHE A 81 10.22 -10.36 -21.10
N LYS A 82 11.24 -11.02 -20.54
CA LYS A 82 12.53 -11.20 -21.23
C LYS A 82 12.42 -12.12 -22.44
N ASP A 83 11.58 -13.14 -22.35
CA ASP A 83 11.37 -14.12 -23.43
C ASP A 83 10.69 -13.47 -24.65
N ILE A 84 9.96 -12.37 -24.45
CA ILE A 84 9.41 -11.52 -25.52
C ILE A 84 10.35 -10.34 -25.87
N ASN A 85 11.65 -10.50 -25.61
CA ASN A 85 12.72 -9.55 -25.90
C ASN A 85 12.63 -8.19 -25.18
N MET A 86 11.91 -8.11 -24.06
CA MET A 86 11.89 -6.88 -23.26
C MET A 86 13.18 -6.73 -22.46
N LYS A 87 13.68 -5.49 -22.35
CA LYS A 87 14.86 -5.19 -21.54
C LYS A 87 14.60 -5.54 -20.08
N ALA A 88 15.66 -5.98 -19.39
CA ALA A 88 15.56 -6.51 -18.04
C ALA A 88 15.03 -5.51 -16.99
N GLU A 89 15.21 -4.21 -17.25
CA GLU A 89 14.81 -3.14 -16.35
C GLU A 89 13.33 -2.77 -16.50
N PRO A 90 12.80 -2.42 -17.70
CA PRO A 90 11.35 -2.31 -17.93
C PRO A 90 10.56 -3.54 -17.45
N ALA A 91 11.06 -4.74 -17.74
CA ALA A 91 10.46 -5.99 -17.27
C ALA A 91 10.35 -6.06 -15.73
N LEU A 92 11.34 -5.54 -15.00
CA LEU A 92 11.30 -5.52 -13.54
C LEU A 92 10.24 -4.53 -13.04
N ARG A 93 10.21 -3.30 -13.59
CA ARG A 93 9.25 -2.26 -13.22
C ARG A 93 7.81 -2.71 -13.45
N LEU A 94 7.54 -3.33 -14.61
CA LEU A 94 6.22 -3.89 -14.94
C LEU A 94 5.78 -4.98 -13.95
N VAL A 95 6.69 -5.88 -13.56
CA VAL A 95 6.38 -6.96 -12.61
C VAL A 95 6.12 -6.43 -11.21
N ASP A 96 6.92 -5.47 -10.75
CA ASP A 96 6.72 -4.87 -9.43
C ASP A 96 5.41 -4.07 -9.41
N PHE A 97 5.11 -3.33 -10.48
CA PHE A 97 3.83 -2.67 -10.65
C PHE A 97 2.63 -3.66 -10.71
N ALA A 98 2.78 -4.82 -11.34
CA ALA A 98 1.74 -5.86 -11.37
C ALA A 98 1.45 -6.46 -9.99
N LYS A 99 2.47 -6.56 -9.11
CA LYS A 99 2.28 -6.97 -7.71
C LYS A 99 1.57 -5.89 -6.92
N ASP A 100 2.01 -4.65 -7.08
CA ASP A 100 1.36 -3.47 -6.52
C ASP A 100 -0.14 -3.40 -6.87
N CYS A 101 -0.54 -3.78 -8.09
CA CYS A 101 -1.95 -3.85 -8.47
C CYS A 101 -2.79 -4.80 -7.59
N LYS A 102 -2.17 -5.83 -7.02
CA LYS A 102 -2.83 -6.84 -6.17
C LYS A 102 -2.84 -6.41 -4.70
N ASP A 103 -1.79 -5.73 -4.26
CA ASP A 103 -1.61 -5.31 -2.87
C ASP A 103 -2.30 -3.98 -2.55
N LYS A 104 -2.49 -3.11 -3.56
CA LYS A 104 -3.22 -1.84 -3.43
C LYS A 104 -4.72 -2.11 -3.22
N LYS A 105 -5.11 -2.28 -1.96
CA LYS A 105 -6.50 -2.23 -1.50
C LYS A 105 -7.05 -0.84 -1.81
N LEU A 106 -7.98 -0.77 -2.77
CA LEU A 106 -8.28 0.44 -3.54
C LEU A 106 -8.83 1.65 -2.80
N LYS A 107 -9.08 1.61 -1.50
CA LYS A 107 -9.75 2.76 -0.86
C LYS A 107 -8.90 4.02 -0.99
N ALA A 108 -7.63 3.99 -0.59
CA ALA A 108 -6.76 5.15 -0.70
C ALA A 108 -6.40 5.53 -2.16
N PHE A 109 -6.09 4.54 -3.01
CA PHE A 109 -5.57 4.81 -4.36
C PHE A 109 -6.64 5.25 -5.37
N LEU A 110 -7.84 4.65 -5.37
CA LEU A 110 -8.94 5.13 -6.22
C LEU A 110 -9.58 6.41 -5.68
N SER A 111 -9.67 6.57 -4.36
CA SER A 111 -10.21 7.80 -3.77
C SER A 111 -9.37 9.00 -4.22
N TYR A 112 -8.03 8.90 -4.13
CA TYR A 112 -7.14 9.89 -4.72
C TYR A 112 -7.34 9.99 -6.25
N ARG A 113 -7.09 8.93 -7.03
CA ARG A 113 -7.09 8.99 -8.50
C ARG A 113 -8.42 9.44 -9.14
N SER A 114 -9.54 9.06 -8.55
CA SER A 114 -10.88 9.49 -8.99
C SER A 114 -11.11 10.98 -8.70
N LEU A 115 -10.60 11.48 -7.57
CA LEU A 115 -10.67 12.89 -7.19
C LEU A 115 -9.67 13.77 -7.95
N ASN A 116 -8.57 13.23 -8.49
CA ASN A 116 -7.62 13.99 -9.34
C ASN A 116 -8.26 14.60 -10.60
N LYS A 117 -9.43 14.10 -11.01
CA LYS A 117 -10.19 14.61 -12.16
C LYS A 117 -10.90 15.94 -11.85
N SER A 118 -11.04 16.31 -10.58
CA SER A 118 -11.58 17.59 -10.13
C SER A 118 -10.76 18.11 -8.96
N PRO A 119 -10.06 19.26 -9.05
CA PRO A 119 -9.22 19.72 -7.96
C PRO A 119 -10.03 19.78 -6.67
N LEU A 120 -9.59 19.05 -5.64
CA LEU A 120 -10.12 19.09 -4.28
C LEU A 120 -9.87 20.48 -3.69
N ASN A 121 -10.61 21.48 -4.14
CA ASN A 121 -10.54 22.84 -3.64
C ASN A 121 -11.63 23.03 -2.58
N ILE A 122 -11.21 23.53 -1.43
CA ILE A 122 -12.15 24.02 -0.41
C ILE A 122 -12.25 25.51 -0.66
N ARG A 123 -13.20 25.91 -1.51
CA ARG A 123 -13.49 27.32 -1.73
C ARG A 123 -14.39 27.80 -0.59
N PHE A 124 -13.89 28.77 0.17
CA PHE A 124 -14.65 29.42 1.23
C PHE A 124 -15.07 30.82 0.78
N THR A 125 -16.36 31.10 0.84
CA THR A 125 -16.96 32.41 0.50
C THR A 125 -17.74 32.94 1.70
N GLU A 126 -17.91 34.25 1.78
CA GLU A 126 -18.67 34.88 2.87
C GLU A 126 -20.13 34.40 2.90
N SER A 127 -20.72 34.08 1.74
CA SER A 127 -22.05 33.46 1.62
C SER A 127 -22.16 32.06 2.24
N ALA A 128 -21.06 31.34 2.42
CA ALA A 128 -21.07 30.05 3.11
C ALA A 128 -21.26 30.19 4.63
N LEU A 129 -21.29 31.43 5.16
CA LEU A 129 -21.64 31.72 6.55
C LEU A 129 -23.15 31.85 6.78
N GLU A 130 -23.94 31.98 5.72
CA GLU A 130 -25.41 32.02 5.81
C GLU A 130 -25.98 30.60 5.93
N GLU A 131 -26.63 30.33 7.07
CA GLU A 131 -27.21 29.00 7.36
C GLU A 131 -28.29 28.62 6.34
N GLY A 132 -28.11 27.47 5.69
CA GLY A 132 -28.99 26.93 4.66
C GLY A 132 -28.66 27.35 3.23
N SER A 133 -27.61 28.15 3.02
CA SER A 133 -27.16 28.58 1.69
C SER A 133 -26.67 27.40 0.83
N GLU A 134 -26.62 27.59 -0.49
CA GLU A 134 -26.13 26.53 -1.38
C GLU A 134 -24.60 26.39 -1.25
N GLU A 135 -23.91 27.48 -0.99
CA GLU A 135 -22.47 27.55 -0.78
C GLU A 135 -22.04 26.86 0.51
N GLU A 136 -22.83 26.97 1.60
CA GLU A 136 -22.60 26.20 2.83
C GLU A 136 -22.70 24.69 2.55
N LYS A 137 -23.71 24.27 1.78
CA LYS A 137 -23.90 22.85 1.41
C LYS A 137 -22.78 22.35 0.50
N GLU A 138 -22.36 23.14 -0.48
CA GLU A 138 -21.21 22.85 -1.35
C GLU A 138 -19.94 22.70 -0.49
N LEU A 139 -19.69 23.63 0.42
CA LEU A 139 -18.56 23.61 1.33
C LEU A 139 -18.56 22.35 2.21
N CYS A 140 -19.69 22.01 2.84
CA CYS A 140 -19.83 20.81 3.66
C CYS A 140 -19.56 19.52 2.87
N LYS A 141 -20.04 19.44 1.62
CA LYS A 141 -19.78 18.30 0.72
C LYS A 141 -18.27 18.18 0.44
N ASN A 142 -17.62 19.28 0.08
CA ASN A 142 -16.20 19.30 -0.26
C ASN A 142 -15.33 18.96 0.96
N VAL A 143 -15.64 19.53 2.13
CA VAL A 143 -14.94 19.23 3.40
C VAL A 143 -15.11 17.77 3.78
N LYS A 144 -16.32 17.21 3.66
CA LYS A 144 -16.58 15.79 3.94
C LYS A 144 -15.76 14.90 3.02
N GLN A 145 -15.72 15.19 1.72
CA GLN A 145 -14.92 14.43 0.76
C GLN A 145 -13.43 14.47 1.09
N VAL A 146 -12.86 15.66 1.36
CA VAL A 146 -11.44 15.78 1.74
C VAL A 146 -11.13 15.02 3.03
N MET A 147 -12.00 15.12 4.03
CA MET A 147 -11.80 14.43 5.30
C MET A 147 -11.89 12.90 5.16
N GLU A 148 -12.79 12.38 4.32
CA GLU A 148 -12.87 10.95 4.00
C GLU A 148 -11.57 10.44 3.37
N VAL A 149 -10.99 11.17 2.41
CA VAL A 149 -9.70 10.85 1.79
C VAL A 149 -8.57 10.79 2.82
N ILE A 150 -8.48 11.81 3.69
CA ILE A 150 -7.43 11.88 4.72
C ILE A 150 -7.56 10.71 5.70
N VAL A 151 -8.77 10.41 6.16
CA VAL A 151 -9.03 9.27 7.08
C VAL A 151 -8.69 7.94 6.42
N GLU A 152 -8.91 7.78 5.11
CA GLU A 152 -8.49 6.60 4.35
C GLU A 152 -6.96 6.48 4.28
N LEU A 153 -6.24 7.56 3.97
CA LEU A 153 -4.78 7.57 3.91
C LEU A 153 -4.12 7.30 5.27
N LEU A 154 -4.71 7.77 6.36
CA LEU A 154 -4.17 7.56 7.70
C LEU A 154 -4.28 6.10 8.16
N LYS A 155 -5.31 5.37 7.72
CA LYS A 155 -5.48 3.95 8.07
C LYS A 155 -4.34 3.07 7.55
N ASP A 156 -3.84 3.37 6.36
CA ASP A 156 -2.74 2.62 5.73
C ASP A 156 -1.38 2.84 6.44
N ARG A 157 -1.22 3.92 7.21
CA ARG A 157 0.02 4.23 7.94
C ARG A 157 0.02 3.72 9.39
N VAL A 158 -1.14 3.45 9.98
CA VAL A 158 -1.26 2.99 11.37
C VAL A 158 -0.91 1.50 11.53
N ASP A 159 -0.91 0.71 10.45
CA ASP A 159 -0.52 -0.72 10.47
C ASP A 159 1.01 -0.97 10.45
N VAL A 160 1.85 0.06 10.55
CA VAL A 160 3.33 -0.04 10.48
C VAL A 160 4.01 -0.43 11.82
N GLU A 161 3.28 -0.61 12.92
CA GLU A 161 3.84 -1.01 14.22
C GLU A 161 3.50 -2.45 14.66
N LYS A 162 3.69 -3.44 13.78
CA LYS A 162 3.96 -4.82 14.25
C LYS A 162 5.34 -5.27 13.81
N GLU A 163 6.33 -4.82 14.58
CA GLU A 163 7.67 -5.42 14.71
C GLU A 163 7.57 -6.96 14.77
N PRO A 164 8.10 -7.72 13.79
CA PRO A 164 8.27 -9.15 13.95
C PRO A 164 9.49 -9.38 14.85
N ALA A 165 9.22 -9.76 16.11
CA ALA A 165 10.24 -10.03 17.11
C ALA A 165 11.40 -10.88 16.54
N MET A 166 12.60 -10.29 16.50
CA MET A 166 13.85 -10.97 16.22
C MET A 166 14.05 -12.12 17.22
N LYS A 167 13.73 -13.36 16.83
CA LYS A 167 14.13 -14.56 17.57
C LYS A 167 15.64 -14.73 17.43
N LYS A 168 16.39 -14.17 18.39
CA LYS A 168 17.83 -14.39 18.53
C LYS A 168 18.10 -15.88 18.69
N GLN A 169 18.84 -16.45 17.73
CA GLN A 169 19.43 -17.77 17.83
C GLN A 169 20.37 -17.79 19.04
N ARG A 170 19.98 -18.56 20.07
CA ARG A 170 20.78 -18.75 21.29
C ARG A 170 22.01 -19.60 20.91
N VAL A 171 23.15 -18.95 20.72
CA VAL A 171 24.45 -19.61 20.67
C VAL A 171 24.64 -20.36 21.98
N LYS A 172 24.87 -21.67 21.86
CA LYS A 172 25.07 -22.61 22.96
C LYS A 172 26.45 -22.34 23.57
N GLY A 173 26.49 -21.56 24.66
CA GLY A 173 27.65 -21.46 25.54
C GLY A 173 27.81 -22.77 26.33
N GLY A 174 29.00 -23.34 26.26
CA GLY A 174 29.30 -24.69 26.74
C GLY A 174 29.62 -24.83 28.23
N ALA A 175 29.76 -26.09 28.65
CA ALA A 175 30.76 -26.60 29.59
C ALA A 175 30.51 -28.09 29.86
N SER A 176 31.42 -28.95 29.42
CA SER A 176 31.87 -30.11 30.21
C SER A 176 33.15 -30.65 29.57
N ALA A 177 34.26 -30.48 30.29
CA ALA A 177 35.53 -31.13 30.01
C ALA A 177 35.38 -32.65 29.97
N SER A 178 36.21 -33.33 29.18
CA SER A 178 37.02 -34.50 29.58
C SER A 178 37.75 -35.07 28.34
N GLU A 179 39.02 -35.44 28.56
CA GLU A 179 39.83 -36.44 27.86
C GLU A 179 40.33 -36.08 26.43
N GLU A 180 41.57 -35.65 26.26
CA GLU A 180 42.85 -36.42 26.26
C GLU A 180 43.16 -37.00 24.87
N ILE A 181 44.45 -36.96 24.52
CA ILE A 181 45.18 -37.76 23.52
C ILE A 181 45.89 -36.97 22.39
N GLU A 182 47.20 -36.84 22.66
CA GLU A 182 48.39 -36.92 21.81
C GLU A 182 48.85 -35.81 20.87
N ARG A 183 50.11 -35.42 21.16
CA ARG A 183 51.05 -34.69 20.34
C ARG A 183 51.46 -35.53 19.13
N ASN A 184 51.59 -34.92 17.96
CA ASN A 184 52.81 -35.09 17.17
C ASN A 184 53.14 -33.82 16.36
N GLU A 185 54.28 -33.23 16.71
CA GLU A 185 55.00 -32.29 15.85
C GLU A 185 55.74 -33.07 14.77
N LYS A 186 55.73 -32.54 13.55
CA LYS A 186 56.74 -32.59 12.47
C LYS A 186 56.08 -31.91 11.26
N GLY A 187 56.31 -30.63 11.02
CA GLY A 187 57.58 -30.18 10.47
C GLY A 187 57.65 -30.56 9.00
N ASN A 188 57.14 -29.72 8.09
CA ASN A 188 57.84 -29.52 6.84
C ASN A 188 57.56 -28.14 6.24
N VAL A 189 58.67 -27.50 5.89
CA VAL A 189 58.86 -26.17 5.36
C VAL A 189 59.22 -26.37 3.88
N ILE A 190 58.51 -25.66 3.00
CA ILE A 190 58.95 -25.10 1.71
C ILE A 190 59.62 -26.04 0.68
N GLU A 191 58.99 -26.15 -0.50
CA GLU A 191 59.67 -26.07 -1.81
C GLU A 191 58.58 -25.74 -2.85
N GLN A 192 58.37 -24.49 -3.23
CA GLN A 192 59.02 -23.75 -4.31
C GLN A 192 59.20 -24.50 -5.65
N SER A 193 58.50 -23.95 -6.63
CA SER A 193 58.53 -24.18 -8.07
C SER A 193 59.92 -24.14 -8.70
N HIS A 194 60.19 -25.01 -9.67
CA HIS A 194 60.99 -24.80 -10.91
C HIS A 194 60.83 -26.08 -11.76
N LYS A 195 60.14 -26.08 -12.91
CA LYS A 195 60.55 -25.66 -14.26
C LYS A 195 61.68 -26.52 -14.85
N GLU A 196 61.31 -27.59 -15.57
CA GLU A 196 61.60 -27.84 -17.00
C GLU A 196 60.83 -29.08 -17.50
#